data_AF-A0A352NL29-F1
#
_entry.id   AF-A0A352NL29-F1
#
_cell.length_a   1.000
_cell.length_b   1.000
_cell.length_c   1.000
_cell.angle_alpha   90.00
_cell.angle_beta   90.00
_cell.angle_gamma   90.00
#
_symmetry.space_group_name_H-M   'P 1'
#
loop_
_entity.id
_entity.type
_entity.pdbx_description
1 polymer ?
#
loop_
_entity_poly.entity_id
_entity_poly.type
_entity_poly.pdbx_seq_one_letter_code
_entity_poly.pdbx_strand_id
1 'polypeptide(L)' 'TWWIRQAITRAIADQARTIRIPVHMVETINKLVRVQRQLLQELGREPSPEEIAKEMNISEEKVREIQKIAQEPV' A
#
# COMPACT_ATOMS: atom_id res chain seq x y z
N THR A 1 -7.06 24.64 -5.23
CA THR A 1 -5.75 24.89 -4.57
C THR A 1 -5.00 23.59 -4.37
N TRP A 2 -4.09 23.27 -5.29
CA TRP A 2 -3.28 22.04 -5.31
C TRP A 2 -2.40 21.89 -4.04
N TRP A 3 -1.79 22.98 -3.59
CA TRP A 3 -0.93 23.03 -2.41
C TRP A 3 -1.62 22.62 -1.11
N ILE A 4 -2.91 22.96 -0.94
CA ILE A 4 -3.67 22.58 0.25
C ILE A 4 -3.84 21.06 0.29
N ARG A 5 -4.22 20.44 -0.83
CA ARG A 5 -4.37 18.98 -0.92
C ARG A 5 -3.03 18.27 -0.69
N GLN A 6 -1.95 18.76 -1.31
CA GLN A 6 -0.62 18.17 -1.17
C GLN A 6 -0.12 18.21 0.28
N ALA A 7 -0.26 19.36 0.96
CA ALA A 7 0.16 19.53 2.33
C ALA A 7 -0.58 18.58 3.28
N ILE A 8 -1.90 18.44 3.10
CA ILE A 8 -2.73 17.52 3.91
C ILE A 8 -2.30 16.06 3.68
N THR A 9 -2.20 15.61 2.43
CA THR A 9 -1.81 14.22 2.12
C THR A 9 -0.43 13.90 2.70
N ARG A 10 0.52 14.84 2.62
CA ARG A 10 1.86 14.66 3.17
C ARG A 10 1.85 14.60 4.71
N ALA A 11 1.13 15.50 5.37
CA ALA A 11 1.00 15.50 6.82
C ALA A 11 0.40 14.19 7.35
N ILE A 12 -0.63 13.67 6.66
CA ILE A 12 -1.24 12.37 6.98
C ILE A 12 -0.20 11.25 6.83
N ALA A 13 0.53 11.20 5.71
CA ALA A 13 1.54 10.15 5.49
C ALA A 13 2.68 10.18 6.54
N ASP A 14 3.09 11.36 7.01
CA ASP A 14 4.17 11.52 7.97
C ASP A 14 3.75 11.30 9.43
N GLN A 15 2.48 11.54 9.78
CA GLN A 15 2.02 11.63 11.19
C GLN A 15 0.89 10.67 11.58
N ALA A 16 0.16 10.07 10.64
CA ALA A 16 -1.06 9.32 10.98
C ALA A 16 -0.82 7.97 11.67
N ARG A 17 0.41 7.48 11.74
CA ARG A 17 0.75 6.16 12.32
C ARG A 17 1.57 6.30 13.59
N THR A 18 1.30 5.41 14.55
CA THR A 18 2.05 5.31 15.82
C THR A 18 3.54 5.10 15.58
N ILE A 19 3.89 4.26 14.60
CA ILE A 19 5.27 4.07 14.14
C ILE A 19 5.39 4.74 12.77
N ARG A 20 6.30 5.71 12.64
CA ARG A 20 6.49 6.47 11.40
C ARG A 20 7.00 5.56 10.28
N ILE A 21 6.32 5.60 9.15
CA ILE A 21 6.71 4.90 7.92
C ILE A 21 7.16 5.94 6.87
N PRO A 22 8.25 5.71 6.13
CA PRO A 22 8.66 6.62 5.06
C PRO A 22 7.58 6.80 3.98
N VAL A 23 7.45 8.02 3.41
CA VAL A 23 6.45 8.35 2.39
C VAL A 23 6.44 7.39 1.19
N HIS A 24 7.61 7.00 0.67
CA HIS A 24 7.70 6.07 -0.47
C HIS A 24 7.16 4.67 -0.13
N MET A 25 7.24 4.26 1.15
CA MET A 25 6.64 3.01 1.61
C MET A 25 5.11 3.14 1.72
N VAL A 26 4.59 4.30 2.16
CA VAL A 26 3.14 4.58 2.16
C VAL A 26 2.59 4.59 0.73
N GLU A 27 3.30 5.19 -0.23
CA GLU A 27 2.95 5.15 -1.66
C GLU A 27 2.92 3.71 -2.19
N THR A 28 3.91 2.90 -1.81
CA THR A 28 3.99 1.48 -2.18
C THR A 28 2.81 0.68 -1.60
N ILE A 29 2.46 0.90 -0.33
CA ILE A 29 1.28 0.28 0.31
C ILE A 29 -0.01 0.69 -0.43
N ASN A 30 -0.18 1.97 -0.73
CA ASN A 30 -1.36 2.45 -1.46
C ASN A 30 -1.46 1.85 -2.86
N LYS A 31 -0.33 1.67 -3.56
CA LYS A 31 -0.27 0.98 -4.85
C LYS A 31 -0.68 -0.49 -4.70
N LEU A 32 -0.17 -1.19 -3.68
CA LEU A 32 -0.52 -2.57 -3.38
C LEU A 32 -2.03 -2.72 -3.14
N VAL A 33 -2.62 -1.88 -2.28
CA VAL A 33 -4.06 -1.90 -1.99
C VAL A 33 -4.89 -1.64 -3.25
N ARG A 34 -4.42 -0.75 -4.14
CA ARG A 34 -5.10 -0.49 -5.42
C ARG A 34 -5.08 -1.72 -6.33
N VAL A 35 -3.93 -2.35 -6.50
CA VAL A 35 -3.77 -3.57 -7.32
C VAL A 35 -4.60 -4.72 -6.74
N GLN A 36 -4.55 -4.90 -5.42
CA GLN A 36 -5.36 -5.91 -4.74
C GLN A 36 -6.86 -5.74 -5.01
N ARG A 37 -7.37 -4.50 -4.93
CA ARG A 37 -8.78 -4.20 -5.24
C ARG A 37 -9.14 -4.44 -6.69
N GLN A 38 -8.24 -4.11 -7.62
CA GLN A 38 -8.44 -4.36 -9.04
C GLN A 38 -8.52 -5.87 -9.32
N LEU A 39 -7.55 -6.64 -8.83
CA LEU A 39 -7.54 -8.10 -8.98
C LEU A 39 -8.74 -8.76 -8.31
N LEU A 40 -9.19 -8.25 -7.16
CA LEU A 40 -10.40 -8.74 -6.50
C LEU A 40 -11.65 -8.57 -7.37
N GLN A 41 -11.77 -7.44 -8.08
CA GLN A 41 -12.87 -7.20 -9.01
C GLN A 41 -12.78 -8.10 -10.26
N GLU A 42 -11.58 -8.32 -10.78
CA GLU A 42 -11.36 -9.15 -11.99
C GLU A 42 -11.52 -10.65 -11.71
N LEU A 43 -11.05 -11.12 -10.56
CA LEU A 43 -11.03 -12.55 -10.20
C LEU A 43 -12.27 -12.99 -9.40
N GLY A 44 -13.02 -12.06 -8.81
CA GLY A 44 -14.16 -12.36 -7.93
C GLY A 44 -13.79 -13.06 -6.62
N ARG A 45 -12.50 -13.10 -6.27
CA ARG A 45 -11.94 -13.67 -5.04
C ARG A 45 -10.76 -12.84 -4.55
N GLU A 46 -10.30 -13.08 -3.32
CA GLU A 46 -9.06 -12.47 -2.86
C GLU A 46 -7.87 -12.94 -3.72
N PRO A 47 -7.03 -12.01 -4.23
CA PRO A 47 -5.85 -12.36 -5.01
C PRO A 47 -4.73 -12.90 -4.11
N SER A 48 -3.97 -13.85 -4.63
CA SER A 48 -2.79 -14.38 -3.94
C SER A 48 -1.64 -13.37 -3.92
N PRO A 49 -0.70 -13.46 -2.96
CA PRO A 49 0.50 -12.63 -2.96
C PRO A 49 1.32 -12.75 -4.25
N GLU A 50 1.33 -13.92 -4.88
CA GLU A 50 2.00 -14.15 -6.18
C GLU A 50 1.35 -13.38 -7.33
N GLU A 51 0.01 -13.37 -7.38
CA GLU A 51 -0.77 -12.63 -8.38
C GLU A 51 -0.52 -11.12 -8.26
N ILE A 52 -0.52 -10.60 -7.02
CA ILE A 52 -0.20 -9.20 -6.74
C ILE A 52 1.25 -8.89 -7.11
N ALA A 53 2.20 -9.77 -6.76
CA ALA A 53 3.62 -9.60 -7.04
C ALA A 53 3.89 -9.49 -8.55
N LYS A 54 3.24 -10.35 -9.33
CA LYS A 54 3.31 -10.34 -10.80
C LYS A 54 2.82 -9.02 -11.38
N GLU A 55 1.66 -8.53 -10.93
CA GLU A 55 1.10 -7.26 -11.40
C GLU A 55 1.96 -6.06 -10.97
N MET A 56 2.50 -6.10 -9.75
CA MET A 56 3.36 -5.05 -9.22
C MET A 56 4.81 -5.11 -9.73
N ASN A 57 5.20 -6.16 -10.45
CA ASN A 57 6.57 -6.44 -10.90
C ASN A 57 7.59 -6.44 -9.76
N ILE A 58 7.25 -7.05 -8.63
CA ILE A 58 8.11 -7.23 -7.46
C ILE A 58 8.11 -8.70 -7.02
N SER A 59 8.98 -9.07 -6.07
CA SER A 59 8.96 -10.43 -5.52
C SER A 59 7.76 -10.63 -4.58
N GLU A 60 7.29 -11.88 -4.51
CA GLU A 60 6.24 -12.28 -3.56
C GLU A 60 6.64 -12.01 -2.11
N GLU A 61 7.92 -12.28 -1.77
CA GLU A 61 8.48 -11.97 -0.47
C GLU A 61 8.34 -10.48 -0.14
N LYS A 62 8.57 -9.60 -1.13
CA LYS A 62 8.42 -8.16 -0.93
C LYS A 62 6.97 -7.76 -0.68
N VAL A 63 6.01 -8.37 -1.38
CA VAL A 63 4.57 -8.16 -1.12
C VAL A 63 4.23 -8.54 0.32
N ARG A 64 4.70 -9.70 0.79
CA ARG A 64 4.48 -10.17 2.16
C ARG A 64 5.11 -9.26 3.21
N GLU A 65 6.32 -8.75 2.96
CA GLU A 65 6.96 -7.75 3.84
C GLU A 65 6.13 -6.47 3.93
N ILE A 66 5.68 -5.94 2.78
CA ILE A 66 4.87 -4.71 2.73
C ILE A 66 3.55 -4.91 3.48
N GLN A 67 2.90 -6.06 3.33
CA GLN A 67 1.68 -6.40 4.07
C GLN A 67 1.90 -6.43 5.58
N LYS A 68 3.03 -6.97 6.06
CA LYS A 68 3.40 -6.95 7.48
C LYS A 68 3.59 -5.52 7.99
N ILE A 69 4.29 -4.68 7.23
CA ILE A 69 4.52 -3.27 7.58
C ILE A 69 3.22 -2.46 7.59
N ALA A 70 2.25 -2.83 6.75
CA ALA A 70 0.96 -2.16 6.68
C ALA A 70 0.07 -2.42 7.91
N GLN A 71 0.27 -3.51 8.65
CA GLN A 71 -0.49 -3.79 9.88
C GLN A 71 -0.15 -2.77 10.97
N GLU A 72 -1.17 -2.26 11.65
CA GLU A 72 -0.99 -1.36 12.79
C GLU A 72 -0.77 -2.18 14.06
N PRO A 73 0.12 -1.72 14.96
CA PRO A 73 0.28 -2.38 16.25
C PRO A 73 -1.04 -2.30 17.04
N VAL A 74 -1.49 -3.44 17.58
CA VAL A 74 -2.68 -3.56 18.45
C VAL A 74 -2.35 -3.14 19.88
#